data_AF-A0A383A2S5-F1
#
_entry.id   AF-A0A383A2S5-F1
#
_cell.length_a   1.000
_cell.length_b   1.000
_cell.length_c   1.000
_cell.angle_alpha   90.00
_cell.angle_beta   90.00
_cell.angle_gamma   90.00
#
_symmetry.space_group_name_H-M   'P 1'
#
loop_
_entity.id
_entity.type
_entity.pdbx_description
1 polymer ?
#
loop_
_entity_poly.entity_id
_entity_poly.type
_entity_poly.pdbx_seq_one_letter_code
_entity_poly.pdbx_strand_id
1 'polypeptide(L)'
;AGYGFTGIAVALMGRNHPIGIFPAAFLFGILYQGGSEVTFDMPNISRYMFVAVQGVIILFSGALENLFRPQIESFFVNILNRKQEA
;
A
#
# COMPACT_ATOMS: atom_id res chain seq x y z
N ALA A 1 14.06 -10.34 -11.00
CA ALA A 1 12.86 -10.35 -11.89
C ALA A 1 11.63 -10.47 -11.00
N GLY A 2 10.65 -9.58 -11.12
CA GLY A 2 9.46 -9.57 -10.24
C GLY A 2 8.87 -8.19 -9.96
N TYR A 3 9.64 -7.11 -10.16
CA TYR A 3 9.19 -5.75 -9.87
C TYR A 3 7.95 -5.30 -10.68
N GLY A 4 7.74 -5.85 -11.88
CA GLY A 4 6.56 -5.53 -12.70
C GLY A 4 5.23 -5.97 -12.05
N PHE A 5 5.19 -7.17 -11.47
CA PHE A 5 3.99 -7.68 -10.80
C PHE A 5 3.65 -6.85 -9.55
N THR A 6 4.67 -6.58 -8.72
CA THR A 6 4.53 -5.71 -7.55
C THR A 6 4.13 -4.28 -7.96
N GLY A 7 4.68 -3.75 -9.04
CA GLY A 7 4.34 -2.42 -9.56
C GLY A 7 2.87 -2.30 -9.97
N ILE A 8 2.31 -3.33 -10.61
CA ILE A 8 0.88 -3.37 -10.95
C ILE A 8 0.02 -3.36 -9.68
N ALA A 9 0.37 -4.18 -8.68
CA ALA A 9 -0.36 -4.23 -7.42
C ALA A 9 -0.32 -2.89 -6.66
N VAL A 10 0.84 -2.25 -6.62
CA VAL A 10 1.05 -0.93 -6.00
C VAL A 10 0.27 0.17 -6.74
N ALA A 11 0.22 0.13 -8.07
CA ALA A 11 -0.55 1.09 -8.87
C ALA A 11 -2.07 0.96 -8.62
N LEU A 12 -2.56 -0.27 -8.51
CA LEU A 12 -3.96 -0.56 -8.17
C LEU A 12 -4.30 -0.13 -6.74
N MET A 13 -3.46 -0.45 -5.76
CA MET A 13 -3.59 0.01 -4.37
C MET A 13 -3.62 1.54 -4.26
N GLY A 14 -2.77 2.23 -5.03
CA GLY A 14 -2.73 3.68 -5.09
C GLY A 14 -3.84 4.33 -5.92
N ARG A 15 -4.71 3.54 -6.57
CA ARG A 15 -5.74 4.00 -7.52
C ARG A 15 -5.17 4.90 -8.62
N ASN A 16 -3.95 4.60 -9.08
CA ASN A 16 -3.17 5.43 -10.02
C ASN A 16 -2.85 6.85 -9.52
N HIS A 17 -3.10 7.17 -8.25
CA HIS A 17 -2.81 8.49 -7.68
C HIS A 17 -1.45 8.49 -6.97
N PRO A 18 -0.55 9.46 -7.23
CA PRO A 18 0.81 9.47 -6.68
C PRO A 18 0.85 9.45 -5.15
N ILE A 19 -0.11 10.11 -4.48
CA ILE A 19 -0.25 10.10 -3.00
C ILE A 19 -0.49 8.69 -2.44
N GLY A 20 -1.18 7.81 -3.17
CA GLY A 20 -1.40 6.42 -2.74
C GLY A 20 -0.25 5.51 -3.16
N ILE A 21 0.33 5.75 -4.34
CA ILE A 21 1.44 4.95 -4.87
C ILE A 21 2.70 5.11 -4.03
N PHE A 22 3.03 6.32 -3.59
CA PHE A 22 4.27 6.59 -2.85
C PHE A 22 4.42 5.77 -1.56
N PRO A 23 3.46 5.79 -0.60
CA PRO A 23 3.55 4.98 0.61
C PRO A 23 3.47 3.48 0.32
N ALA A 24 2.70 3.07 -0.68
CA ALA A 24 2.61 1.66 -1.09
C ALA A 24 3.96 1.16 -1.66
N ALA A 25 4.56 1.88 -2.61
CA ALA A 25 5.87 1.55 -3.16
C ALA A 25 6.96 1.49 -2.08
N PHE A 26 6.90 2.42 -1.11
CA PHE A 26 7.84 2.46 0.01
C PHE A 26 7.71 1.21 0.91
N LEU A 27 6.48 0.84 1.29
CA LEU A 27 6.23 -0.37 2.08
C LEU A 27 6.74 -1.64 1.37
N PHE A 28 6.41 -1.79 0.08
CA PHE A 28 6.85 -2.95 -0.69
C PHE A 28 8.37 -2.99 -0.89
N GLY A 29 9.02 -1.83 -1.02
CA GLY A 29 10.49 -1.71 -1.05
C GLY A 29 11.14 -2.17 0.25
N ILE A 30 10.59 -1.74 1.40
CA ILE A 30 11.05 -2.18 2.72
C ILE A 30 10.89 -3.69 2.87
N LEU A 31 9.73 -4.26 2.52
CA LEU A 31 9.48 -5.70 2.65
C LEU A 31 10.40 -6.52 1.75
N TYR A 32 10.71 -6.02 0.55
CA TYR A 32 11.61 -6.70 -0.37
C TYR A 32 13.06 -6.68 0.13
N GLN A 33 13.58 -5.49 0.48
CA GLN A 33 14.97 -5.35 0.89
C GLN A 33 15.20 -5.84 2.33
N GLY A 34 14.35 -5.41 3.27
CA GLY A 34 14.43 -5.82 4.67
C GLY A 34 14.11 -7.30 4.85
N GLY A 35 13.25 -7.90 4.02
CA GLY A 35 13.02 -9.34 4.06
C GLY A 35 14.24 -10.17 3.65
N SER A 36 15.05 -9.64 2.73
CA SER A 36 16.31 -10.29 2.33
C SER A 36 17.37 -10.25 3.42
N GLU A 37 17.43 -9.16 4.19
CA GLU A 37 18.37 -8.98 5.30
C GLU A 37 17.98 -9.84 6.50
N VAL A 38 16.70 -9.88 6.86
CA VAL A 38 16.21 -10.72 7.97
C VAL A 38 16.41 -12.22 7.69
N THR A 39 16.24 -12.68 6.44
CA THR A 39 16.53 -14.08 6.09
C THR A 39 18.02 -14.43 6.22
N PHE A 40 18.91 -13.44 6.16
CA PHE A 40 20.34 -13.66 6.37
C PHE A 40 20.67 -13.87 7.85
N ASP A 41 20.10 -13.04 8.73
CA ASP A 41 20.35 -13.11 10.18
C ASP A 41 19.54 -14.20 10.90
N MET A 42 18.37 -14.56 10.37
CA MET A 42 17.45 -15.51 10.98
C MET A 42 17.18 -16.69 10.03
N PRO A 43 17.90 -17.82 10.15
CA PRO A 43 17.77 -18.98 9.26
C PRO A 43 16.37 -19.61 9.25
N ASN A 44 15.60 -19.40 10.32
CA ASN A 44 14.23 -19.91 10.47
C ASN A 44 13.20 -19.09 9.65
N ILE A 45 13.58 -17.91 9.12
CA ILE A 45 12.68 -17.03 8.37
C ILE A 45 13.07 -17.05 6.89
N SER A 46 12.21 -17.65 6.06
CA SER A 46 12.42 -17.73 4.62
C SER A 46 11.84 -16.53 3.87
N ARG A 47 12.45 -16.18 2.74
CA ARG A 47 11.97 -15.13 1.81
C ARG A 47 10.50 -15.32 1.39
N TYR A 48 10.00 -16.55 1.36
CA TYR A 48 8.61 -16.85 1.03
C TYR A 48 7.61 -16.26 2.05
N MET A 49 8.01 -16.07 3.31
CA MET A 49 7.17 -15.44 4.32
C MET A 49 6.87 -13.98 3.97
N PHE A 50 7.88 -13.22 3.53
CA PHE A 50 7.71 -11.82 3.12
C PHE A 50 6.83 -11.70 1.86
N VAL A 51 6.97 -12.64 0.91
CA VAL A 51 6.09 -12.72 -0.26
C VAL A 51 4.64 -13.02 0.14
N ALA A 52 4.43 -13.91 1.12
CA ALA A 52 3.09 -14.19 1.64
C ALA A 52 2.47 -12.95 2.31
N VAL A 53 3.25 -12.22 3.12
CA VAL A 53 2.81 -10.95 3.74
C VAL A 53 2.44 -9.91 2.69
N GLN A 54 3.23 -9.77 1.61
CA GLN A 54 2.88 -8.90 0.48
C GLN A 54 1.54 -9.30 -0.15
N GLY A 55 1.29 -10.60 -0.36
CA GLY A 55 0.00 -11.08 -0.85
C GLY A 55 -1.17 -10.73 0.06
N VAL A 56 -1.00 -10.85 1.37
CA VAL A 56 -2.01 -10.45 2.36
C VAL A 56 -2.26 -8.93 2.29
N ILE A 57 -1.20 -8.11 2.21
CA ILE A 57 -1.35 -6.65 2.07
C ILE A 57 -2.16 -6.28 0.83
N ILE A 58 -1.89 -6.92 -0.32
CA ILE A 58 -2.64 -6.68 -1.56
C ILE A 58 -4.12 -7.05 -1.37
N LEU A 59 -4.39 -8.21 -0.76
CA LEU A 59 -5.74 -8.68 -0.50
C LEU A 59 -6.53 -7.71 0.40
N PHE A 60 -5.92 -7.29 1.51
CA PHE A 60 -6.53 -6.33 2.43
C PHE A 60 -6.72 -4.96 1.79
N SER A 61 -5.75 -4.51 0.99
CA SER A 61 -5.87 -3.24 0.26
C SER A 61 -7.07 -3.24 -0.69
N GLY A 62 -7.29 -4.32 -1.43
CA GLY A 62 -8.45 -4.44 -2.32
C GLY A 62 -9.77 -4.57 -1.55
N ALA A 63 -9.78 -5.34 -0.46
CA ALA A 63 -10.98 -5.55 0.35
C ALA A 63 -11.42 -4.30 1.12
N LEU A 64 -10.47 -3.50 1.61
CA LEU A 64 -10.72 -2.30 2.43
C LEU A 64 -10.88 -1.02 1.59
N GLU A 65 -10.75 -1.08 0.26
CA GLU A 65 -10.81 0.11 -0.61
C GLU A 65 -12.08 0.94 -0.38
N ASN A 66 -13.23 0.28 -0.19
CA ASN A 66 -14.51 0.96 0.02
C ASN A 66 -14.74 1.44 1.46
N LEU A 67 -13.90 1.08 2.43
CA LEU A 67 -14.07 1.50 3.82
C LEU A 67 -13.76 3.00 4.00
N PHE A 68 -12.80 3.53 3.23
CA PHE A 68 -12.35 4.91 3.36
C PHE A 68 -13.18 5.92 2.55
N ARG A 69 -14.05 5.45 1.63
CA ARG A 69 -14.92 6.31 0.80
C ARG A 69 -15.76 7.32 1.61
N PRO A 70 -16.57 6.90 2.60
CA PRO A 70 -17.46 7.83 3.31
C PRO A 70 -16.70 8.85 4.18
N GLN A 71 -15.52 8.49 4.69
CA GLN A 71 -14.71 9.38 5.53
C GLN A 71 -14.00 10.47 4.71
N ILE A 72 -13.51 10.12 3.52
CA ILE A 72 -12.83 11.09 2.64
C ILE A 72 -13.85 12.06 2.03
N GLU A 73 -15.03 11.57 1.64
CA GLU A 73 -16.10 12.40 1.06
C GLU A 73 -16.60 13.47 2.03
N SER A 74 -16.90 13.09 3.27
CA SER A 74 -17.34 14.02 4.32
C SER A 74 -16.26 15.04 4.69
N PHE A 75 -14.99 14.65 4.72
CA PHE A 75 -13.87 15.56 4.96
C PHE A 75 -13.69 16.59 3.83
N PHE A 76 -13.81 16.14 2.57
CA PHE A 76 -13.62 17.01 1.40
C PHE A 76 -14.77 18.01 1.23
N VAL A 77 -16.02 17.58 1.47
CA VAL A 77 -17.21 18.46 1.46
C VAL A 77 -17.08 19.55 2.53
N ASN A 78 -16.64 19.20 3.75
CA ASN A 78 -16.43 20.19 4.81
C ASN A 78 -15.35 21.23 4.45
N ILE A 79 -14.29 20.83 3.78
CA ILE A 79 -13.23 21.75 3.31
C ILE A 79 -13.73 22.68 2.21
N LEU A 80 -14.52 22.17 1.27
CA LEU A 80 -15.10 22.98 0.19
C LEU A 80 -16.10 24.02 0.74
N ASN A 81 -16.98 23.61 1.66
CA ASN A 81 -17.93 24.53 2.30
C ASN A 81 -17.22 25.66 3.04
N ARG A 82 -16.11 25.36 3.73
CA ARG A 82 -15.28 26.37 4.41
C ARG A 82 -14.64 27.41 3.47
N LYS A 83 -14.46 27.06 2.20
CA LYS A 83 -13.93 27.97 1.17
C LYS A 83 -15.01 28.83 0.53
N GLN A 84 -16.28 28.50 0.71
CA GLN A 84 -17.43 29.24 0.18
C GLN A 84 -17.92 30.33 1.15
N GLU A 85 -17.59 30.19 2.44
CA GLU A 85 -17.88 31.15 3.50
C GLU A 85 -16.79 32.23 3.70
N ALA A 86 -15.63 32.09 3.04
CA ALA A 86 -14.49 33.02 3.09
C ALA A 86 -14.31 33.78 1.78
#